data_AF-A0A1G8RKE0-F1
#
_entry.id   AF-A0A1G8RKE0-F1
#
_cell.length_a   1.000
_cell.length_b   1.000
_cell.length_c   1.000
_cell.angle_alpha   90.00
_cell.angle_beta   90.00
_cell.angle_gamma   90.00
#
_symmetry.space_group_name_H-M   'P 1'
#
loop_
_entity.id
_entity.type
_entity.pdbx_description
1 polymer ?
#
loop_
_entity_poly.entity_id
_entity_poly.type
_entity_poly.pdbx_seq_one_letter_code
_entity_poly.pdbx_strand_id
1 'polypeptide(L)'
;MATLNSFRFLMFAMLIFTATGCNSDFDDKLSPNNQEVQTGEIIDKQDALFHLINQVTTESDNALEEIVCIDFVYPVSLQIYDSQLRVVGLKIVNSDLDFSTFLGQLPEENSLSISYPIVTQLADNTTFSVNNNAELKLAIESCSREDIVTYYTGLFGGHGDSLQKCVWKIPYDTNADNKYTGGVFETNGDGTLKFTFKNETYNGTWNFLFVNDEFHININLEGISEVATDWNIDRAVIYTGSEIIIQHGTKNYIMRQFCETALTYHIGDVGPADGIVFYDKGFYSLGWRYMEVSATDTGFFEWGCQNSDILGSESTDIGNGLYNSAAIVNFHDNLTNYYFNPSVCNVLNNGTVAAQKAVLEDAAHYDDWFLPTLGELQLVYTNVHLAGLGNFADTLYWTATQTDATQAKTINFTTGETVSTSKIPVSNIVNTRAVRYF
;
A
#
# COMPACT_ATOMS: atom_id res chain seq x y z
N MET A 1 -44.72 47.26 -5.68
CA MET A 1 -45.83 48.22 -5.44
C MET A 1 -46.91 47.40 -4.73
N ALA A 2 -47.23 47.52 -3.44
CA ALA A 2 -47.23 48.61 -2.48
C ALA A 2 -47.02 48.02 -1.05
N THR A 3 -46.08 48.54 -0.24
CA THR A 3 -46.21 49.51 0.88
C THR A 3 -46.69 48.96 2.25
N LEU A 4 -45.84 49.25 3.25
CA LEU A 4 -46.00 49.28 4.71
C LEU A 4 -47.40 49.62 5.26
N ASN A 5 -47.76 49.06 6.42
CA ASN A 5 -47.91 49.87 7.65
C ASN A 5 -48.06 49.06 8.95
N SER A 6 -47.43 49.60 9.99
CA SER A 6 -47.48 49.25 11.41
C SER A 6 -48.80 49.63 12.09
N PHE A 7 -49.25 48.87 13.10
CA PHE A 7 -50.02 49.45 14.21
C PHE A 7 -49.93 48.59 15.48
N ARG A 8 -49.52 49.23 16.59
CA ARG A 8 -49.53 48.69 17.95
C ARG A 8 -50.94 48.76 18.53
N PHE A 9 -51.36 47.78 19.33
CA PHE A 9 -52.33 48.02 20.40
C PHE A 9 -52.04 47.13 21.60
N LEU A 10 -52.07 47.76 22.77
CA LEU A 10 -51.78 47.26 24.11
C LEU A 10 -53.14 47.07 24.80
N MET A 11 -53.45 45.91 25.39
CA MET A 11 -54.38 45.86 26.53
C MET A 11 -54.32 44.54 27.31
N PHE A 12 -53.83 44.69 28.55
CA PHE A 12 -54.19 44.05 29.81
C PHE A 12 -55.38 43.09 29.86
N ALA A 13 -55.19 41.91 30.46
CA ALA A 13 -56.16 41.29 31.37
C ALA A 13 -55.46 40.31 32.33
N MET A 14 -55.59 40.62 33.62
CA MET A 14 -55.08 39.88 34.79
C MET A 14 -56.29 39.24 35.50
N LEU A 15 -56.21 37.96 35.89
CA LEU A 15 -57.00 37.30 36.96
C LEU A 15 -56.53 35.84 37.09
N ILE A 16 -55.64 35.51 38.04
CA ILE A 16 -55.89 34.89 39.36
C ILE A 16 -56.62 33.53 39.28
N PHE A 17 -55.91 32.44 39.60
CA PHE A 17 -56.45 31.33 40.40
C PHE A 17 -55.37 30.69 41.27
N THR A 18 -55.78 30.42 42.51
CA THR A 18 -55.05 29.92 43.68
C THR A 18 -54.85 28.40 43.65
N ALA A 19 -53.77 27.91 44.25
CA ALA A 19 -53.76 26.61 44.92
C ALA A 19 -52.93 26.66 46.21
N THR A 20 -53.63 26.42 47.31
CA THR A 20 -53.14 26.10 48.66
C THR A 20 -52.60 24.66 48.71
N GLY A 21 -51.53 24.44 49.48
CA GLY A 21 -51.09 23.10 49.92
C GLY A 21 -49.98 23.18 50.97
N CYS A 22 -50.28 22.75 52.18
CA CYS A 22 -49.49 22.90 53.42
C CYS A 22 -48.35 21.88 53.61
N ASN A 23 -47.35 22.37 54.36
CA ASN A 23 -46.38 21.75 55.28
C ASN A 23 -46.45 20.25 55.67
N SER A 24 -45.22 19.71 55.83
CA SER A 24 -44.69 18.73 56.83
C SER A 24 -45.40 17.37 56.91
N ASP A 25 -44.77 16.21 56.98
CA ASP A 25 -43.52 15.73 57.56
C ASP A 25 -43.48 14.23 57.18
N PHE A 26 -42.34 13.61 56.88
CA PHE A 26 -42.17 12.13 56.96
C PHE A 26 -40.69 11.80 56.74
N ASP A 27 -39.93 11.86 57.84
CA ASP A 27 -38.90 10.86 58.11
C ASP A 27 -39.53 9.45 58.11
N ASP A 28 -38.71 8.43 57.82
CA ASP A 28 -38.99 6.99 57.77
C ASP A 28 -39.43 6.41 56.43
N LYS A 29 -38.41 6.03 55.63
CA LYS A 29 -38.23 4.67 55.08
C LYS A 29 -36.85 4.51 54.44
N LEU A 30 -35.83 4.29 55.27
CA LEU A 30 -34.64 3.56 54.85
C LEU A 30 -35.03 2.07 54.71
N SER A 31 -35.35 1.66 53.49
CA SER A 31 -35.18 0.25 53.10
C SER A 31 -33.73 0.06 52.66
N PRO A 32 -32.96 -0.87 53.25
CA PRO A 32 -31.75 -1.34 52.61
C PRO A 32 -32.18 -2.40 51.61
N ASN A 33 -32.43 -2.02 50.35
CA ASN A 33 -32.51 -2.99 49.27
C ASN A 33 -32.24 -2.34 47.92
N ASN A 34 -31.14 -2.79 47.31
CA ASN A 34 -30.86 -2.81 45.89
C ASN A 34 -30.90 -1.44 45.19
N GLN A 35 -29.81 -0.67 45.35
CA GLN A 35 -29.30 -0.01 44.15
C GLN A 35 -28.87 -1.14 43.21
N GLU A 36 -29.69 -1.44 42.21
CA GLU A 36 -29.16 -2.07 41.00
C GLU A 36 -27.98 -1.21 40.58
N VAL A 37 -26.76 -1.73 40.78
CA VAL A 37 -25.58 -1.14 40.17
C VAL A 37 -25.90 -1.12 38.69
N GLN A 38 -26.11 0.07 38.12
CA GLN A 38 -26.20 0.22 36.67
C GLN A 38 -24.85 -0.16 36.09
N THR A 39 -24.66 -1.45 35.87
CA THR A 39 -23.54 -1.99 35.12
C THR A 39 -23.73 -1.58 33.67
N GLY A 40 -22.66 -1.15 33.00
CA GLY A 40 -22.67 -1.02 31.55
C GLY A 40 -23.03 -2.35 30.88
N GLU A 41 -23.40 -2.31 29.60
CA GLU A 41 -23.65 -3.54 28.85
C GLU A 41 -22.35 -4.33 28.70
N ILE A 42 -22.28 -5.48 29.35
CA ILE A 42 -21.07 -6.29 29.46
C ILE A 42 -20.82 -7.05 28.16
N ILE A 43 -19.56 -7.06 27.73
CA ILE A 43 -19.02 -7.83 26.62
C ILE A 43 -17.88 -8.69 27.19
N ASP A 44 -18.16 -9.97 27.39
CA ASP A 44 -17.15 -10.95 27.82
C ASP A 44 -16.28 -11.37 26.63
N LYS A 45 -15.06 -11.87 26.90
CA LYS A 45 -14.16 -12.37 25.83
C LYS A 45 -14.75 -13.47 24.95
N GLN A 46 -15.67 -14.26 25.49
CA GLN A 46 -16.34 -15.35 24.77
C GLN A 46 -17.62 -14.88 24.06
N ASP A 47 -18.00 -13.61 24.21
CA ASP A 47 -19.15 -13.05 23.50
C ASP A 47 -18.83 -12.95 22.01
N ALA A 48 -19.80 -13.31 21.17
CA ALA A 48 -19.70 -13.13 19.73
C ALA A 48 -19.38 -11.66 19.36
N LEU A 49 -19.96 -10.69 20.08
CA LEU A 49 -19.67 -9.27 19.85
C LEU A 49 -18.20 -8.92 20.11
N PHE A 50 -17.56 -9.53 21.12
CA PHE A 50 -16.13 -9.32 21.36
C PHE A 50 -15.29 -9.73 20.15
N HIS A 51 -15.58 -10.91 19.60
CA HIS A 51 -14.89 -11.43 18.42
C HIS A 51 -15.16 -10.58 17.18
N LEU A 52 -16.40 -10.12 16.98
CA LEU A 52 -16.77 -9.24 15.89
C LEU A 52 -16.04 -7.88 15.97
N ILE A 53 -15.97 -7.25 17.14
CA ILE A 53 -15.21 -6.01 17.33
C ILE A 53 -13.73 -6.26 17.05
N ASN A 54 -13.18 -7.40 17.49
CA ASN A 54 -11.80 -7.75 17.20
C ASN A 54 -11.56 -7.92 15.69
N GLN A 55 -12.51 -8.49 14.95
CA GLN A 55 -12.42 -8.62 13.49
C GLN A 55 -12.51 -7.27 12.76
N VAL A 56 -13.35 -6.34 13.21
CA VAL A 56 -13.43 -4.99 12.64
C VAL A 56 -12.13 -4.21 12.89
N THR A 57 -11.48 -4.42 14.04
CA THR A 57 -10.32 -3.62 14.48
C THR A 57 -8.96 -4.26 14.17
N THR A 58 -8.94 -5.40 13.49
CA THR A 58 -7.72 -6.13 13.12
C THR A 58 -7.65 -6.25 11.61
N GLU A 59 -6.56 -5.77 11.01
CA GLU A 59 -6.25 -6.02 9.61
C GLU A 59 -5.95 -7.51 9.42
N SER A 60 -6.57 -8.15 8.42
CA SER A 60 -6.38 -9.56 8.12
C SER A 60 -5.85 -9.71 6.71
N ASP A 61 -4.82 -10.54 6.52
CA ASP A 61 -4.34 -10.88 5.17
C ASP A 61 -5.43 -11.61 4.35
N ASN A 62 -6.49 -12.09 5.00
CA ASN A 62 -7.63 -12.74 4.35
C ASN A 62 -8.84 -11.79 4.28
N ALA A 63 -9.12 -11.27 3.09
CA ALA A 63 -10.28 -10.42 2.81
C ALA A 63 -11.64 -11.02 3.21
N LEU A 64 -11.75 -12.35 3.34
CA LEU A 64 -12.96 -13.04 3.82
C LEU A 64 -13.16 -12.94 5.34
N GLU A 65 -12.10 -12.65 6.08
CA GLU A 65 -12.10 -12.51 7.54
C GLU A 65 -12.25 -11.05 7.98
N GLU A 66 -12.14 -10.12 7.04
CA GLU A 66 -12.29 -8.69 7.29
C GLU A 66 -13.75 -8.26 7.27
N ILE A 67 -14.08 -7.36 8.19
CA ILE A 67 -15.37 -6.68 8.22
C ILE A 67 -15.12 -5.25 7.75
N VAL A 68 -15.24 -5.03 6.45
CA VAL A 68 -14.88 -3.75 5.79
C VAL A 68 -16.04 -2.76 5.66
N CYS A 69 -17.27 -3.17 5.98
CA CYS A 69 -18.46 -2.35 5.72
C CYS A 69 -18.75 -1.31 6.81
N ILE A 70 -18.07 -1.40 7.96
CA ILE A 70 -18.25 -0.54 9.12
C ILE A 70 -16.90 -0.22 9.76
N ASP A 71 -16.69 1.04 10.12
CA ASP A 71 -15.51 1.53 10.80
C ASP A 71 -15.89 2.36 12.05
N PHE A 72 -15.06 2.33 13.09
CA PHE A 72 -15.28 3.09 14.31
C PHE A 72 -14.79 4.54 14.17
N VAL A 73 -15.64 5.51 14.49
CA VAL A 73 -15.19 6.89 14.63
C VAL A 73 -14.62 7.09 16.02
N TYR A 74 -13.29 7.16 16.08
CA TYR A 74 -12.53 7.35 17.32
C TYR A 74 -12.61 8.79 17.86
N PRO A 75 -12.44 9.00 19.18
CA PRO A 75 -12.09 8.01 20.20
C PRO A 75 -13.31 7.23 20.76
N VAL A 76 -13.08 5.98 21.17
CA VAL A 76 -14.08 5.12 21.85
C VAL A 76 -13.67 4.90 23.31
N SER A 77 -14.60 5.08 24.25
CA SER A 77 -14.35 4.89 25.69
C SER A 77 -14.89 3.55 26.18
N LEU A 78 -14.05 2.80 26.87
CA LEU A 78 -14.29 1.44 27.37
C LEU A 78 -14.18 1.43 28.90
N GLN A 79 -15.13 0.78 29.56
CA GLN A 79 -15.05 0.44 30.98
C GLN A 79 -14.65 -1.02 31.15
N ILE A 80 -13.79 -1.32 32.11
CA ILE A 80 -13.27 -2.67 32.36
C ILE A 80 -13.85 -3.19 33.66
N TYR A 81 -14.36 -4.41 33.64
CA TYR A 81 -15.00 -5.08 34.76
C TYR A 81 -14.21 -6.33 35.17
N ASP A 82 -14.13 -6.61 36.46
CA ASP A 82 -13.63 -7.89 36.97
C ASP A 82 -14.71 -8.98 36.96
N SER A 83 -14.33 -10.21 37.31
CA SER A 83 -15.25 -11.36 37.48
C SER A 83 -16.42 -11.14 38.45
N GLN A 84 -16.41 -10.09 39.27
CA GLN A 84 -17.49 -9.71 40.18
C GLN A 84 -18.31 -8.52 39.65
N LEU A 85 -18.13 -8.14 38.38
CA LEU A 85 -18.77 -7.01 37.70
C LEU A 85 -18.50 -5.66 38.40
N ARG A 86 -17.31 -5.49 38.98
CA ARG A 86 -16.87 -4.21 39.53
C ARG A 86 -15.95 -3.53 38.52
N VAL A 87 -16.14 -2.23 38.34
CA VAL A 87 -15.28 -1.43 37.47
C VAL A 87 -13.86 -1.41 38.05
N VAL A 88 -12.91 -1.93 37.28
CA VAL A 88 -11.47 -1.97 37.63
C VAL A 88 -10.64 -1.01 36.79
N GLY A 89 -11.20 -0.45 35.71
CA GLY A 89 -10.50 0.53 34.88
C GLY A 89 -11.38 1.19 33.82
N LEU A 90 -10.80 2.21 33.20
CA LEU A 90 -11.34 2.88 32.01
C LEU A 90 -10.20 2.98 30.99
N LYS A 91 -10.50 2.68 29.73
CA LYS A 91 -9.57 2.74 28.61
C LYS A 91 -10.21 3.56 27.50
N ILE A 92 -9.49 4.55 26.98
CA ILE A 92 -9.86 5.26 25.76
C ILE A 92 -8.97 4.70 24.65
N VAL A 93 -9.60 4.24 23.57
CA VAL A 93 -8.92 3.77 22.35
C VAL A 93 -9.07 4.84 21.27
N ASN A 94 -8.00 5.06 20.49
CA ASN A 94 -7.93 6.17 19.52
C ASN A 94 -7.74 5.71 18.07
N SER A 95 -7.61 4.41 17.84
CA SER A 95 -7.49 3.78 16.52
C SER A 95 -7.83 2.30 16.63
N ASP A 96 -8.06 1.64 15.49
CA ASP A 96 -8.28 0.19 15.43
C ASP A 96 -7.11 -0.57 16.04
N LEU A 97 -5.88 -0.16 15.73
CA LEU A 97 -4.67 -0.77 16.32
C LEU A 97 -4.66 -0.67 17.86
N ASP A 98 -5.05 0.47 18.44
CA ASP A 98 -5.13 0.63 19.90
C ASP A 98 -6.27 -0.24 20.48
N PHE A 99 -7.38 -0.39 19.74
CA PHE A 99 -8.51 -1.20 20.15
C PHE A 99 -8.19 -2.69 20.11
N SER A 100 -7.73 -3.24 18.98
CA SER A 100 -7.35 -4.66 18.87
C SER A 100 -6.21 -5.03 19.81
N THR A 101 -5.21 -4.16 19.99
CA THR A 101 -4.14 -4.35 20.99
C THR A 101 -4.71 -4.47 22.40
N PHE A 102 -5.67 -3.60 22.76
CA PHE A 102 -6.33 -3.67 24.06
C PHE A 102 -7.14 -4.96 24.23
N LEU A 103 -7.91 -5.38 23.21
CA LEU A 103 -8.69 -6.62 23.24
C LEU A 103 -7.79 -7.84 23.44
N GLY A 104 -6.63 -7.89 22.76
CA GLY A 104 -5.63 -8.94 22.93
C GLY A 104 -5.00 -8.99 24.32
N GLN A 105 -4.87 -7.84 24.98
CA GLN A 105 -4.27 -7.71 26.32
C GLN A 105 -5.26 -7.81 27.48
N LEU A 106 -6.57 -7.76 27.23
CA LEU A 106 -7.59 -7.88 28.27
C LEU A 106 -7.39 -9.22 29.01
N PRO A 107 -7.36 -9.28 30.35
CA PRO A 107 -7.29 -10.56 31.07
C PRO A 107 -8.51 -11.46 30.79
N GLU A 108 -8.38 -12.78 30.92
CA GLU A 108 -9.49 -13.72 30.63
C GLU A 108 -10.65 -13.58 31.61
N GLU A 109 -10.35 -13.21 32.85
CA GLU A 109 -11.30 -13.00 33.94
C GLU A 109 -11.98 -11.64 33.92
N ASN A 110 -11.58 -10.76 32.99
CA ASN A 110 -12.12 -9.42 32.84
C ASN A 110 -13.05 -9.33 31.62
N SER A 111 -14.00 -8.42 31.71
CA SER A 111 -14.90 -8.06 30.62
C SER A 111 -14.87 -6.55 30.39
N LEU A 112 -15.45 -6.11 29.27
CA LEU A 112 -15.51 -4.70 28.93
C LEU A 112 -16.95 -4.22 28.71
N SER A 113 -17.16 -2.92 28.76
CA SER A 113 -18.39 -2.28 28.32
C SER A 113 -18.04 -1.03 27.51
N ILE A 114 -18.69 -0.85 26.37
CA ILE A 114 -18.54 0.34 25.54
C ILE A 114 -19.40 1.47 26.13
N SER A 115 -18.82 2.66 26.24
CA SER A 115 -19.53 3.85 26.67
C SER A 115 -20.31 4.44 25.49
N TYR A 116 -21.52 3.91 25.26
CA TYR A 116 -22.44 4.40 24.24
C TYR A 116 -23.01 5.80 24.56
N PRO A 117 -23.48 6.54 23.53
CA PRO A 117 -23.43 6.19 22.11
C PRO A 117 -22.04 6.32 21.50
N ILE A 118 -21.76 5.49 20.50
CA ILE A 118 -20.58 5.61 19.63
C ILE A 118 -21.03 5.98 18.21
N VAL A 119 -20.11 6.53 17.42
CA VAL A 119 -20.36 6.82 16.01
C VAL A 119 -19.57 5.82 15.18
N THR A 120 -20.21 5.29 14.15
CA THR A 120 -19.61 4.40 13.15
C THR A 120 -19.76 5.02 11.77
N GLN A 121 -18.85 4.68 10.87
CA GLN A 121 -18.83 5.12 9.48
C GLN A 121 -19.02 3.91 8.55
N LEU A 122 -19.82 4.07 7.49
CA LEU A 122 -19.99 3.07 6.44
C LEU A 122 -19.00 3.30 5.28
N ALA A 123 -18.90 2.32 4.38
CA ALA A 123 -18.01 2.38 3.21
C ALA A 123 -18.27 3.59 2.28
N ASP A 124 -19.47 4.18 2.30
CA ASP A 124 -19.85 5.38 1.53
C ASP A 124 -19.53 6.71 2.28
N ASN A 125 -18.78 6.64 3.37
CA ASN A 125 -18.46 7.72 4.31
C ASN A 125 -19.64 8.26 5.13
N THR A 126 -20.85 7.70 5.01
CA THR A 126 -21.96 8.12 5.88
C THR A 126 -21.75 7.62 7.31
N THR A 127 -22.16 8.41 8.30
CA THR A 127 -22.00 8.08 9.71
C THR A 127 -23.33 7.85 10.39
N PHE A 128 -23.38 6.92 11.34
CA PHE A 128 -24.56 6.70 12.19
C PHE A 128 -24.17 6.47 13.65
N SER A 129 -25.12 6.69 14.56
CA SER A 129 -24.93 6.51 16.00
C SER A 129 -25.41 5.14 16.41
N VAL A 130 -24.58 4.41 17.15
CA VAL A 130 -24.89 3.12 17.76
C VAL A 130 -25.05 3.32 19.26
N ASN A 131 -26.14 2.82 19.84
CA ASN A 131 -26.53 3.18 21.21
C ASN A 131 -26.41 2.04 22.24
N ASN A 132 -26.14 0.82 21.80
CA ASN A 132 -26.04 -0.38 22.67
C ASN A 132 -25.34 -1.55 21.94
N ASN A 133 -25.05 -2.63 22.66
CA ASN A 133 -24.39 -3.83 22.15
C ASN A 133 -25.21 -4.51 21.04
N ALA A 134 -26.53 -4.52 21.17
CA ALA A 134 -27.40 -5.18 20.18
C ALA A 134 -27.39 -4.45 18.84
N GLU A 135 -27.44 -3.12 18.84
CA GLU A 135 -27.30 -2.28 17.65
C GLU A 135 -25.92 -2.44 17.01
N LEU A 136 -24.84 -2.47 17.82
CA LEU A 136 -23.49 -2.66 17.30
C LEU A 136 -23.35 -4.02 16.62
N LYS A 137 -23.81 -5.08 17.30
CA LYS A 137 -23.77 -6.44 16.78
C LYS A 137 -24.53 -6.55 15.46
N LEU A 138 -25.76 -6.04 15.40
CA LEU A 138 -26.57 -6.08 14.19
C LEU A 138 -25.93 -5.28 13.04
N ALA A 139 -25.32 -4.13 13.34
CA ALA A 139 -24.62 -3.33 12.35
C ALA A 139 -23.44 -4.11 11.74
N ILE A 140 -22.62 -4.73 12.58
CA ILE A 140 -21.48 -5.56 12.13
C ILE A 140 -21.96 -6.80 11.36
N GLU A 141 -22.94 -7.54 11.89
CA GLU A 141 -23.48 -8.75 11.24
C GLU A 141 -24.20 -8.46 9.92
N SER A 142 -24.56 -7.21 9.65
CA SER A 142 -25.19 -6.82 8.39
C SER A 142 -24.22 -6.67 7.22
N CYS A 143 -22.90 -6.72 7.46
CA CYS A 143 -21.89 -6.70 6.41
C CYS A 143 -22.03 -7.92 5.48
N SER A 144 -22.08 -7.65 4.19
CA SER A 144 -22.32 -8.61 3.12
C SER A 144 -21.07 -8.82 2.25
N ARG A 145 -21.11 -9.87 1.41
CA ARG A 145 -20.06 -10.09 0.39
C ARG A 145 -20.03 -8.96 -0.64
N GLU A 146 -21.17 -8.39 -0.95
CA GLU A 146 -21.30 -7.24 -1.82
C GLU A 146 -20.53 -6.03 -1.26
N ASP A 147 -20.52 -5.84 0.06
CA ASP A 147 -19.75 -4.77 0.71
C ASP A 147 -18.24 -4.98 0.56
N ILE A 148 -17.76 -6.24 0.66
CA ILE A 148 -16.36 -6.60 0.40
C ILE A 148 -16.01 -6.25 -1.06
N VAL A 149 -16.83 -6.67 -2.02
CA VAL A 149 -16.63 -6.36 -3.44
C VAL A 149 -16.59 -4.85 -3.67
N THR A 150 -17.53 -4.09 -3.07
CA THR A 150 -17.60 -2.63 -3.20
C THR A 150 -16.37 -1.95 -2.60
N TYR A 151 -15.93 -2.37 -1.42
CA TYR A 151 -14.74 -1.82 -0.75
C TYR A 151 -13.48 -1.98 -1.61
N TYR A 152 -13.18 -3.22 -2.04
CA TYR A 152 -12.01 -3.50 -2.87
C TYR A 152 -12.12 -2.92 -4.28
N THR A 153 -13.32 -2.78 -4.83
CA THR A 153 -13.55 -2.01 -6.08
C THR A 153 -13.17 -0.54 -5.90
N GLY A 154 -13.52 0.07 -4.76
CA GLY A 154 -13.11 1.44 -4.44
C GLY A 154 -11.59 1.59 -4.31
N LEU A 155 -10.95 0.67 -3.59
CA LEU A 155 -9.48 0.67 -3.40
C LEU A 155 -8.72 0.47 -4.72
N PHE A 156 -9.12 -0.52 -5.52
CA PHE A 156 -8.41 -0.83 -6.76
C PHE A 156 -8.71 0.17 -7.85
N GLY A 157 -9.96 0.60 -8.01
CA GLY A 157 -10.40 1.51 -9.07
C GLY A 157 -9.96 2.97 -8.88
N GLY A 158 -9.33 3.27 -7.74
CA GLY A 158 -9.02 4.63 -7.32
C GLY A 158 -10.28 5.38 -6.90
N HIS A 159 -10.23 6.06 -5.76
CA HIS A 159 -11.31 6.96 -5.37
C HIS A 159 -11.41 8.08 -6.41
N GLY A 160 -12.48 8.09 -7.20
CA GLY A 160 -12.73 8.98 -8.35
C GLY A 160 -12.85 10.49 -8.06
N ASP A 161 -12.21 10.97 -6.99
CA ASP A 161 -12.02 12.38 -6.64
C ASP A 161 -10.89 12.54 -5.58
N SER A 162 -10.07 11.51 -5.37
CA SER A 162 -8.95 11.58 -4.43
C SER A 162 -7.94 12.64 -4.87
N LEU A 163 -7.50 13.48 -3.92
CA LEU A 163 -6.45 14.48 -4.14
C LEU A 163 -5.10 13.83 -4.49
N GLN A 164 -4.93 12.54 -4.17
CA GLN A 164 -3.71 11.78 -4.38
C GLN A 164 -3.90 10.76 -5.51
N LYS A 165 -3.13 10.92 -6.59
CA LYS A 165 -3.17 10.02 -7.74
C LYS A 165 -2.37 8.76 -7.45
N CYS A 166 -2.97 7.59 -7.60
CA CYS A 166 -2.29 6.32 -7.41
C CYS A 166 -2.43 5.41 -8.64
N VAL A 167 -1.51 4.47 -8.79
CA VAL A 167 -1.55 3.38 -9.77
C VAL A 167 -1.10 2.09 -9.09
N TRP A 168 -1.40 0.94 -9.70
CA TRP A 168 -0.88 -0.35 -9.25
C TRP A 168 0.30 -0.75 -10.12
N LYS A 169 1.47 -1.01 -9.52
CA LYS A 169 2.67 -1.45 -10.25
C LYS A 169 3.00 -2.88 -9.87
N ILE A 170 3.62 -3.60 -10.79
CA ILE A 170 4.21 -4.91 -10.55
C ILE A 170 5.68 -4.69 -10.14
N PRO A 171 6.03 -4.80 -8.84
CA PRO A 171 7.41 -4.67 -8.39
C PRO A 171 8.25 -5.89 -8.79
N TYR A 172 9.54 -5.86 -8.46
CA TYR A 172 10.34 -7.09 -8.38
C TYR A 172 10.16 -7.69 -7.00
N ASP A 173 9.90 -8.99 -6.89
CA ASP A 173 9.90 -9.71 -5.62
C ASP A 173 10.46 -11.13 -5.80
N THR A 174 11.39 -11.53 -4.94
CA THR A 174 12.08 -12.84 -5.03
C THR A 174 11.14 -14.05 -4.97
N ASN A 175 10.01 -13.91 -4.29
CA ASN A 175 8.98 -14.92 -4.08
C ASN A 175 7.81 -14.81 -5.06
N ALA A 176 7.80 -13.80 -5.94
CA ALA A 176 6.78 -13.58 -6.95
C ALA A 176 7.20 -14.06 -8.36
N ASP A 177 6.22 -14.15 -9.24
CA ASP A 177 6.45 -14.23 -10.69
C ASP A 177 6.76 -12.82 -11.23
N ASN A 178 8.00 -12.64 -11.66
CA ASN A 178 8.55 -11.36 -12.12
C ASN A 178 8.49 -11.19 -13.65
N LYS A 179 7.71 -12.00 -14.38
CA LYS A 179 7.60 -11.90 -15.85
C LYS A 179 7.19 -10.50 -16.32
N TYR A 180 6.33 -9.83 -15.54
CA TYR A 180 5.73 -8.54 -15.85
C TYR A 180 6.22 -7.38 -14.97
N THR A 181 7.34 -7.54 -14.27
CA THR A 181 7.94 -6.49 -13.43
C THR A 181 8.14 -5.19 -14.21
N GLY A 182 7.74 -4.07 -13.60
CA GLY A 182 7.68 -2.75 -14.22
C GLY A 182 6.37 -2.45 -14.96
N GLY A 183 5.45 -3.41 -15.06
CA GLY A 183 4.10 -3.19 -15.55
C GLY A 183 3.29 -2.29 -14.63
N VAL A 184 2.42 -1.47 -15.21
CA VAL A 184 1.61 -0.48 -14.48
C VAL A 184 0.15 -0.56 -14.91
N PHE A 185 -0.75 -0.74 -13.95
CA PHE A 185 -2.19 -0.64 -14.12
C PHE A 185 -2.68 0.75 -13.67
N GLU A 186 -3.21 1.50 -14.63
CA GLU A 186 -4.03 2.68 -14.39
C GLU A 186 -5.49 2.23 -14.42
N THR A 187 -6.16 2.24 -13.27
CA THR A 187 -7.50 1.66 -13.06
C THR A 187 -8.51 2.77 -12.80
N ASN A 188 -9.75 2.55 -13.22
CA ASN A 188 -10.88 3.46 -13.00
C ASN A 188 -12.01 2.73 -12.28
N GLY A 189 -12.70 3.42 -11.37
CA GLY A 189 -13.84 2.87 -10.61
C GLY A 189 -15.06 2.46 -11.44
N ASP A 190 -15.06 2.70 -12.76
CA ASP A 190 -16.08 2.20 -13.69
C ASP A 190 -15.79 0.78 -14.22
N GLY A 191 -14.74 0.13 -13.72
CA GLY A 191 -14.34 -1.22 -14.13
C GLY A 191 -13.46 -1.24 -15.38
N THR A 192 -13.00 -0.09 -15.86
CA THR A 192 -12.00 -0.01 -16.94
C THR A 192 -10.59 0.10 -16.39
N LEU A 193 -9.60 -0.36 -17.16
CA LEU A 193 -8.19 -0.15 -16.86
C LEU A 193 -7.37 0.02 -18.13
N LYS A 194 -6.15 0.53 -17.93
CA LYS A 194 -5.08 0.60 -18.90
C LYS A 194 -3.83 -0.01 -18.29
N PHE A 195 -3.33 -1.09 -18.88
CA PHE A 195 -2.06 -1.71 -18.51
C PHE A 195 -0.95 -1.22 -19.43
N THR A 196 0.13 -0.69 -18.87
CA THR A 196 1.32 -0.27 -19.63
C THR A 196 2.50 -1.17 -19.28
N PHE A 197 3.12 -1.77 -20.29
CA PHE A 197 4.29 -2.63 -20.13
C PHE A 197 5.19 -2.54 -21.37
N LYS A 198 6.51 -2.37 -21.17
CA LYS A 198 7.50 -2.17 -22.26
C LYS A 198 7.13 -1.05 -23.25
N ASN A 199 6.62 0.06 -22.75
CA ASN A 199 6.09 1.18 -23.54
C ASN A 199 4.86 0.85 -24.43
N GLU A 200 4.33 -0.37 -24.37
CA GLU A 200 3.07 -0.75 -24.99
C GLU A 200 1.91 -0.56 -24.01
N THR A 201 0.74 -0.24 -24.55
CA THR A 201 -0.47 0.01 -23.77
C THR A 201 -1.57 -0.95 -24.19
N TYR A 202 -2.23 -1.55 -23.19
CA TYR A 202 -3.35 -2.47 -23.34
C TYR A 202 -4.55 -1.91 -22.58
N ASN A 203 -5.65 -1.66 -23.28
CA ASN A 203 -6.91 -1.32 -22.62
C ASN A 203 -7.58 -2.61 -22.13
N GLY A 204 -8.39 -2.50 -21.09
CA GLY A 204 -9.08 -3.66 -20.55
C GLY A 204 -10.16 -3.31 -19.55
N THR A 205 -10.74 -4.35 -18.99
CA THR A 205 -11.73 -4.29 -17.91
C THR A 205 -11.28 -5.12 -16.72
N TRP A 206 -11.83 -4.81 -15.56
CA TRP A 206 -11.62 -5.57 -14.35
C TRP A 206 -12.86 -5.52 -13.45
N ASN A 207 -12.99 -6.53 -12.59
CA ASN A 207 -13.93 -6.50 -11.46
C ASN A 207 -13.52 -7.51 -10.39
N PHE A 208 -13.88 -7.23 -9.14
CA PHE A 208 -13.84 -8.24 -8.09
C PHE A 208 -15.14 -9.04 -8.09
N LEU A 209 -15.05 -10.31 -7.69
CA LEU A 209 -16.20 -11.19 -7.50
C LEU A 209 -15.86 -12.33 -6.54
N PHE A 210 -16.87 -13.05 -6.07
CA PHE A 210 -16.70 -14.30 -5.37
C PHE A 210 -16.89 -15.49 -6.32
N VAL A 211 -15.94 -16.42 -6.32
CA VAL A 211 -16.02 -17.68 -7.05
C VAL A 211 -15.71 -18.80 -6.07
N ASN A 212 -16.64 -19.76 -5.90
CA ASN A 212 -16.46 -20.89 -4.98
C ASN A 212 -16.01 -20.50 -3.55
N ASP A 213 -16.58 -19.42 -3.00
CA ASP A 213 -16.23 -18.85 -1.70
C ASP A 213 -14.81 -18.25 -1.60
N GLU A 214 -14.10 -18.09 -2.71
CA GLU A 214 -12.83 -17.35 -2.78
C GLU A 214 -13.07 -15.96 -3.37
N PHE A 215 -12.32 -14.97 -2.87
CA PHE A 215 -12.37 -13.60 -3.38
C PHE A 215 -11.43 -13.46 -4.59
N HIS A 216 -11.98 -13.13 -5.74
CA HIS A 216 -11.28 -13.15 -7.02
C HIS A 216 -11.20 -11.77 -7.66
N ILE A 217 -10.12 -11.54 -8.42
CA ILE A 217 -10.04 -10.49 -9.42
C ILE A 217 -10.20 -11.11 -10.82
N ASN A 218 -11.10 -10.53 -11.61
CA ASN A 218 -11.16 -10.76 -13.05
C ASN A 218 -10.46 -9.59 -13.75
N ILE A 219 -9.52 -9.89 -14.65
CA ILE A 219 -8.89 -8.91 -15.54
C ILE A 219 -9.06 -9.42 -16.97
N ASN A 220 -9.37 -8.51 -17.89
CA ASN A 220 -9.46 -8.80 -19.31
C ASN A 220 -8.85 -7.64 -20.12
N LEU A 221 -7.71 -7.88 -20.75
CA LEU A 221 -7.03 -7.00 -21.69
C LEU A 221 -7.47 -7.28 -23.13
N GLU A 222 -7.63 -6.21 -23.90
CA GLU A 222 -7.92 -6.28 -25.33
C GLU A 222 -6.73 -6.81 -26.15
N GLY A 223 -7.04 -7.62 -27.16
CA GLY A 223 -6.06 -8.12 -28.13
C GLY A 223 -5.68 -9.59 -27.94
N ILE A 224 -4.68 -10.02 -28.70
CA ILE A 224 -4.23 -11.42 -28.78
C ILE A 224 -2.72 -11.56 -28.54
N SER A 225 -2.08 -10.52 -28.01
CA SER A 225 -0.68 -10.59 -27.62
C SER A 225 -0.49 -11.56 -26.45
N GLU A 226 0.72 -12.04 -26.24
CA GLU A 226 1.05 -12.85 -25.06
C GLU A 226 0.70 -12.10 -23.78
N VAL A 227 1.04 -10.80 -23.69
CA VAL A 227 0.72 -9.95 -22.53
C VAL A 227 -0.79 -9.90 -22.27
N ALA A 228 -1.59 -9.66 -23.31
CA ALA A 228 -3.04 -9.59 -23.18
C ALA A 228 -3.63 -10.96 -22.76
N THR A 229 -3.12 -12.04 -23.36
CA THR A 229 -3.60 -13.40 -23.06
C THR A 229 -3.26 -13.81 -21.63
N ASP A 230 -2.06 -13.48 -21.15
CA ASP A 230 -1.62 -13.84 -19.79
C ASP A 230 -2.36 -13.07 -18.70
N TRP A 231 -2.78 -11.84 -18.99
CA TRP A 231 -3.58 -11.01 -18.07
C TRP A 231 -5.10 -11.20 -18.21
N ASN A 232 -5.56 -12.06 -19.13
CA ASN A 232 -6.96 -12.47 -19.20
C ASN A 232 -7.24 -13.56 -18.17
N ILE A 233 -7.46 -13.15 -16.92
CA ILE A 233 -7.48 -14.01 -15.75
C ILE A 233 -8.77 -13.88 -14.94
N ASP A 234 -9.04 -14.94 -14.18
CA ASP A 234 -9.97 -14.98 -13.06
C ASP A 234 -9.26 -15.77 -11.96
N ARG A 235 -8.80 -15.08 -10.91
CA ARG A 235 -7.92 -15.66 -9.88
C ARG A 235 -8.25 -15.14 -8.50
N ALA A 236 -8.13 -16.04 -7.53
CA ALA A 236 -8.18 -15.68 -6.12
C ALA A 236 -7.06 -14.67 -5.78
N VAL A 237 -7.40 -13.72 -4.91
CA VAL A 237 -6.49 -12.67 -4.44
C VAL A 237 -6.43 -12.63 -2.92
N ILE A 238 -5.29 -12.19 -2.43
CA ILE A 238 -5.02 -11.89 -1.03
C ILE A 238 -4.63 -10.41 -0.96
N TYR A 239 -5.17 -9.67 0.00
CA TYR A 239 -4.85 -8.27 0.21
C TYR A 239 -4.10 -8.11 1.53
N THR A 240 -3.01 -7.36 1.52
CA THR A 240 -2.15 -7.16 2.72
C THR A 240 -2.01 -5.67 3.04
N GLY A 241 -3.08 -4.90 2.82
CA GLY A 241 -3.12 -3.45 3.03
C GLY A 241 -2.54 -2.63 1.87
N SER A 242 -1.33 -2.93 1.42
CA SER A 242 -0.66 -2.17 0.34
C SER A 242 -0.38 -3.00 -0.93
N GLU A 243 -0.61 -4.30 -0.86
CA GLU A 243 -0.36 -5.23 -1.96
C GLU A 243 -1.59 -6.08 -2.26
N ILE A 244 -1.73 -6.40 -3.55
CA ILE A 244 -2.64 -7.43 -4.05
C ILE A 244 -1.77 -8.59 -4.54
N ILE A 245 -1.91 -9.73 -3.89
CA ILE A 245 -1.27 -10.97 -4.28
C ILE A 245 -2.28 -11.78 -5.10
N ILE A 246 -2.02 -11.92 -6.40
CA ILE A 246 -2.87 -12.69 -7.31
C ILE A 246 -2.29 -14.10 -7.44
N GLN A 247 -3.09 -15.11 -7.09
CA GLN A 247 -2.64 -16.50 -7.13
C GLN A 247 -2.31 -16.95 -8.56
N HIS A 248 -1.08 -17.45 -8.77
CA HIS A 248 -0.61 -17.87 -10.09
C HIS A 248 0.35 -19.07 -10.02
N GLY A 249 -0.10 -20.25 -10.43
CA GLY A 249 0.77 -21.42 -10.58
C GLY A 249 1.61 -21.70 -9.32
N THR A 250 2.94 -21.64 -9.46
CA THR A 250 3.89 -21.86 -8.35
C THR A 250 4.37 -20.58 -7.68
N LYS A 251 4.23 -19.42 -8.33
CA LYS A 251 4.63 -18.11 -7.82
C LYS A 251 3.56 -17.09 -8.17
N ASN A 252 3.08 -16.38 -7.16
CA ASN A 252 2.00 -15.41 -7.32
C ASN A 252 2.46 -14.17 -8.10
N TYR A 253 1.54 -13.48 -8.76
CA TYR A 253 1.80 -12.09 -9.13
C TYR A 253 1.55 -11.20 -7.92
N ILE A 254 2.37 -10.16 -7.78
CA ILE A 254 2.19 -9.13 -6.75
C ILE A 254 2.01 -7.79 -7.46
N MET A 255 1.05 -7.01 -6.99
CA MET A 255 0.89 -5.61 -7.35
C MET A 255 0.91 -4.77 -6.09
N ARG A 256 1.67 -3.69 -6.10
CA ARG A 256 1.74 -2.73 -4.99
C ARG A 256 1.23 -1.37 -5.46
N GLN A 257 0.55 -0.66 -4.59
CA GLN A 257 0.06 0.68 -4.89
C GLN A 257 1.20 1.69 -4.83
N PHE A 258 1.30 2.56 -5.84
CA PHE A 258 2.23 3.69 -5.88
C PHE A 258 1.43 4.96 -6.07
N CYS A 259 1.70 5.96 -5.24
CA CYS A 259 0.92 7.20 -5.16
C CYS A 259 1.81 8.42 -5.35
N GLU A 260 1.25 9.49 -5.93
CA GLU A 260 1.92 10.77 -6.06
C GLU A 260 2.29 11.29 -4.67
N THR A 261 3.57 11.64 -4.49
CA THR A 261 4.03 12.28 -3.27
C THR A 261 3.48 13.70 -3.15
N ALA A 262 3.10 14.09 -1.94
CA ALA A 262 2.68 15.46 -1.64
C ALA A 262 3.87 16.45 -1.60
N LEU A 263 5.09 15.94 -1.46
CA LEU A 263 6.31 16.75 -1.41
C LEU A 263 6.85 17.03 -2.81
N THR A 264 7.32 18.25 -3.01
CA THR A 264 8.04 18.63 -4.23
C THR A 264 9.54 18.54 -3.99
N TYR A 265 10.24 17.84 -4.87
CA TYR A 265 11.70 17.70 -4.85
C TYR A 265 12.33 18.42 -6.04
N HIS A 266 13.57 18.86 -5.86
CA HIS A 266 14.42 19.42 -6.90
C HIS A 266 15.64 18.51 -7.12
N ILE A 267 16.24 18.61 -8.31
CA ILE A 267 17.49 17.92 -8.61
C ILE A 267 18.56 18.33 -7.59
N GLY A 268 19.21 17.34 -6.98
CA GLY A 268 20.23 17.50 -5.93
C GLY A 268 19.68 17.39 -4.51
N ASP A 269 18.35 17.41 -4.32
CA ASP A 269 17.75 17.20 -3.00
C ASP A 269 17.98 15.75 -2.51
N VAL A 270 17.94 15.57 -1.19
CA VAL A 270 17.88 14.23 -0.58
C VAL A 270 16.47 13.70 -0.77
N GLY A 271 16.34 12.56 -1.44
CA GLY A 271 15.06 11.91 -1.68
C GLY A 271 14.60 11.05 -0.50
N PRO A 272 13.43 10.40 -0.61
CA PRO A 272 12.81 9.69 0.51
C PRO A 272 13.62 8.48 1.00
N ALA A 273 14.47 7.87 0.17
CA ALA A 273 15.34 6.76 0.59
C ALA A 273 16.78 7.21 0.89
N ASP A 274 16.96 8.44 1.36
CA ASP A 274 18.28 9.08 1.61
C ASP A 274 19.19 9.16 0.37
N GLY A 275 18.64 8.91 -0.83
CA GLY A 275 19.33 9.05 -2.10
C GLY A 275 19.41 10.50 -2.55
N ILE A 276 19.93 10.72 -3.75
CA ILE A 276 20.02 12.05 -4.37
C ILE A 276 19.08 12.11 -5.57
N VAL A 277 18.13 13.03 -5.55
CA VAL A 277 17.20 13.24 -6.64
C VAL A 277 17.97 13.72 -7.88
N PHE A 278 17.92 12.96 -8.97
CA PHE A 278 18.64 13.28 -10.20
C PHE A 278 17.73 13.63 -11.38
N TYR A 279 16.42 13.38 -11.25
CA TYR A 279 15.44 13.62 -12.30
C TYR A 279 14.08 14.01 -11.74
N ASP A 280 13.45 15.01 -12.36
CA ASP A 280 12.04 15.37 -12.19
C ASP A 280 11.37 15.33 -13.58
N LYS A 281 10.40 14.44 -13.77
CA LYS A 281 9.60 14.32 -15.01
C LYS A 281 8.68 15.52 -15.24
N GLY A 282 8.42 16.31 -14.20
CA GLY A 282 7.56 17.48 -14.20
C GLY A 282 6.08 17.18 -13.93
N PHE A 283 5.64 15.94 -14.12
CA PHE A 283 4.28 15.49 -13.79
C PHE A 283 4.28 14.02 -13.36
N TYR A 284 3.32 13.64 -12.53
CA TYR A 284 3.11 12.26 -12.12
C TYR A 284 2.40 11.45 -13.22
N SER A 285 2.99 10.32 -13.58
CA SER A 285 2.42 9.32 -14.49
C SER A 285 3.12 7.98 -14.31
N LEU A 286 2.47 6.87 -14.66
CA LEU A 286 3.07 5.53 -14.54
C LEU A 286 3.61 5.21 -13.13
N GLY A 287 3.07 5.86 -12.10
CA GLY A 287 3.40 5.60 -10.71
C GLY A 287 4.68 6.25 -10.20
N TRP A 288 5.17 7.30 -10.86
CA TRP A 288 6.32 8.08 -10.39
C TRP A 288 6.37 9.46 -11.05
N ARG A 289 7.14 10.36 -10.45
CA ARG A 289 7.53 11.66 -11.02
C ARG A 289 9.04 11.90 -10.89
N TYR A 290 9.62 11.47 -9.77
CA TYR A 290 11.00 11.70 -9.42
C TYR A 290 11.82 10.42 -9.55
N MET A 291 13.13 10.59 -9.68
CA MET A 291 14.09 9.50 -9.53
C MET A 291 15.22 9.93 -8.62
N GLU A 292 15.66 9.02 -7.76
CA GLU A 292 16.85 9.19 -6.92
C GLU A 292 17.86 8.08 -7.16
N VAL A 293 19.13 8.44 -6.99
CA VAL A 293 20.27 7.52 -7.02
C VAL A 293 20.72 7.26 -5.59
N SER A 294 21.10 6.02 -5.28
CA SER A 294 21.53 5.64 -3.92
C SER A 294 22.69 6.52 -3.46
N ALA A 295 22.83 6.76 -2.15
CA ALA A 295 23.88 7.62 -1.60
C ALA A 295 25.29 7.03 -1.70
N THR A 296 25.40 5.70 -1.86
CA THR A 296 26.65 4.95 -1.90
C THR A 296 26.65 3.93 -3.03
N ASP A 297 27.83 3.60 -3.54
CA ASP A 297 27.99 2.53 -4.52
C ASP A 297 27.63 1.17 -3.91
N THR A 298 26.85 0.37 -4.63
CA THR A 298 26.47 -1.00 -4.25
C THR A 298 27.68 -1.94 -4.27
N GLY A 299 28.64 -1.71 -5.19
CA GLY A 299 29.90 -2.44 -5.27
C GLY A 299 30.28 -2.91 -6.68
N PHE A 300 31.36 -3.70 -6.75
CA PHE A 300 31.89 -4.23 -8.01
C PHE A 300 31.35 -5.63 -8.30
N PHE A 301 30.60 -5.76 -9.39
CA PHE A 301 29.98 -7.02 -9.82
C PHE A 301 30.14 -7.23 -11.33
N GLU A 302 29.95 -8.47 -11.77
CA GLU A 302 29.77 -8.77 -13.19
C GLU A 302 28.39 -8.29 -13.64
N TRP A 303 28.26 -7.93 -14.92
CA TRP A 303 26.95 -7.60 -15.47
C TRP A 303 26.04 -8.84 -15.53
N GLY A 304 26.65 -10.01 -15.74
CA GLY A 304 25.99 -11.31 -15.71
C GLY A 304 26.57 -12.29 -16.72
N CYS A 305 25.72 -13.17 -17.22
CA CYS A 305 26.04 -14.28 -18.10
C CYS A 305 26.75 -13.82 -19.39
N GLN A 306 28.03 -14.20 -19.51
CA GLN A 306 28.82 -13.94 -20.70
C GLN A 306 28.42 -14.90 -21.83
N ASN A 307 28.41 -14.41 -23.07
CA ASN A 307 28.03 -15.14 -24.30
C ASN A 307 26.54 -15.49 -24.42
N SER A 308 25.66 -14.76 -23.73
CA SER A 308 24.21 -14.92 -23.85
C SER A 308 23.54 -13.58 -24.09
N ASP A 309 22.62 -13.53 -25.05
CA ASP A 309 21.73 -12.39 -25.23
C ASP A 309 20.61 -12.45 -24.19
N ILE A 310 20.45 -11.36 -23.44
CA ILE A 310 19.40 -11.18 -22.43
C ILE A 310 18.34 -10.27 -23.03
N LEU A 311 17.35 -10.89 -23.68
CA LEU A 311 16.25 -10.18 -24.31
C LEU A 311 15.46 -9.37 -23.28
N GLY A 312 15.14 -8.12 -23.62
CA GLY A 312 14.43 -7.19 -22.76
C GLY A 312 15.33 -6.30 -21.90
N SER A 313 16.65 -6.39 -22.05
CA SER A 313 17.60 -5.51 -21.38
C SER A 313 18.22 -4.45 -22.31
N GLU A 314 17.67 -4.24 -23.51
CA GLU A 314 18.27 -3.38 -24.54
C GLU A 314 17.80 -1.93 -24.49
N SER A 315 16.73 -1.63 -23.72
CA SER A 315 16.18 -0.28 -23.67
C SER A 315 17.19 0.70 -23.07
N THR A 316 17.29 1.88 -23.69
CA THR A 316 18.04 3.03 -23.20
C THR A 316 17.14 4.09 -22.58
N ASP A 317 15.82 3.89 -22.64
CA ASP A 317 14.84 4.92 -22.33
C ASP A 317 14.77 5.17 -20.82
N ILE A 318 14.43 6.40 -20.46
CA ILE A 318 14.15 6.79 -19.07
C ILE A 318 12.82 6.17 -18.66
N GLY A 319 12.77 5.53 -17.50
CA GLY A 319 11.61 4.83 -16.96
C GLY A 319 11.62 3.31 -17.14
N ASN A 320 12.66 2.75 -17.80
CA ASN A 320 12.77 1.32 -18.12
C ASN A 320 13.85 0.57 -17.32
N GLY A 321 14.48 1.22 -16.32
CA GLY A 321 15.58 0.65 -15.54
C GLY A 321 15.17 -0.60 -14.75
N LEU A 322 14.01 -0.54 -14.09
CA LEU A 322 13.46 -1.69 -13.36
C LEU A 322 13.14 -2.85 -14.30
N TYR A 323 12.51 -2.56 -15.44
CA TYR A 323 12.19 -3.56 -16.45
C TYR A 323 13.44 -4.26 -17.00
N ASN A 324 14.46 -3.49 -17.39
CA ASN A 324 15.73 -4.05 -17.84
C ASN A 324 16.41 -4.89 -16.75
N SER A 325 16.44 -4.37 -15.51
CA SER A 325 17.04 -5.08 -14.38
C SER A 325 16.33 -6.39 -14.09
N ALA A 326 15.00 -6.40 -14.09
CA ALA A 326 14.20 -7.61 -13.92
C ALA A 326 14.44 -8.61 -15.05
N ALA A 327 14.55 -8.16 -16.32
CA ALA A 327 14.89 -9.04 -17.44
C ALA A 327 16.25 -9.74 -17.23
N ILE A 328 17.25 -9.01 -16.74
CA ILE A 328 18.55 -9.57 -16.38
C ILE A 328 18.41 -10.60 -15.26
N VAL A 329 17.72 -10.27 -14.18
CA VAL A 329 17.58 -11.17 -13.02
C VAL A 329 16.78 -12.43 -13.38
N ASN A 330 15.65 -12.28 -14.06
CA ASN A 330 14.82 -13.39 -14.54
C ASN A 330 15.60 -14.33 -15.46
N PHE A 331 16.47 -13.80 -16.32
CA PHE A 331 17.33 -14.64 -17.16
C PHE A 331 18.23 -15.53 -16.31
N HIS A 332 18.87 -14.98 -15.27
CA HIS A 332 19.77 -15.74 -14.39
C HIS A 332 19.03 -16.70 -13.45
N ASP A 333 17.86 -16.32 -12.96
CA ASP A 333 17.04 -17.16 -12.10
C ASP A 333 16.49 -18.40 -12.85
N ASN A 334 16.31 -18.29 -14.17
CA ASN A 334 15.93 -19.41 -15.04
C ASN A 334 17.11 -20.34 -15.40
N LEU A 335 18.36 -19.92 -15.16
CA LEU A 335 19.51 -20.81 -15.33
C LEU A 335 19.61 -21.75 -14.13
N THR A 336 20.01 -22.99 -14.39
CA THR A 336 20.19 -23.98 -13.33
C THR A 336 21.33 -23.57 -12.39
N ASN A 337 20.97 -22.98 -11.25
CA ASN A 337 21.85 -22.67 -10.12
C ASN A 337 23.01 -21.70 -10.46
N TYR A 338 22.78 -20.70 -11.32
CA TYR A 338 23.83 -19.79 -11.80
C TYR A 338 24.66 -19.16 -10.67
N TYR A 339 24.01 -18.67 -9.62
CA TYR A 339 24.68 -17.98 -8.51
C TYR A 339 25.69 -18.85 -7.74
N PHE A 340 25.55 -20.18 -7.82
CA PHE A 340 26.48 -21.13 -7.19
C PHE A 340 27.31 -21.91 -8.23
N ASN A 341 26.90 -21.92 -9.49
CA ASN A 341 27.58 -22.57 -10.61
C ASN A 341 27.60 -21.66 -11.85
N PRO A 342 28.35 -20.55 -11.83
CA PRO A 342 28.35 -19.57 -12.92
C PRO A 342 28.97 -20.07 -14.22
N SER A 343 29.70 -21.19 -14.16
CA SER A 343 30.28 -21.86 -15.33
C SER A 343 29.23 -22.36 -16.34
N VAL A 344 27.94 -22.38 -15.97
CA VAL A 344 26.83 -22.59 -16.91
C VAL A 344 26.81 -21.56 -18.04
N CYS A 345 27.28 -20.33 -17.78
CA CYS A 345 27.44 -19.28 -18.77
C CYS A 345 28.85 -19.25 -19.36
N ASN A 346 29.84 -19.06 -18.48
CA ASN A 346 31.24 -19.00 -18.84
C ASN A 346 32.09 -19.38 -17.64
N VAL A 347 33.19 -20.10 -17.87
CA VAL A 347 34.14 -20.51 -16.82
C VAL A 347 34.78 -19.34 -16.07
N LEU A 348 34.74 -18.14 -16.64
CA LEU A 348 35.25 -16.91 -16.03
C LEU A 348 34.19 -16.13 -15.25
N ASN A 349 32.90 -16.44 -15.40
CA ASN A 349 31.86 -15.81 -14.59
C ASN A 349 32.05 -16.18 -13.11
N ASN A 350 31.84 -15.22 -12.21
CA ASN A 350 32.05 -15.36 -10.77
C ASN A 350 30.74 -15.54 -9.97
N GLY A 351 29.58 -15.55 -10.64
CA GLY A 351 28.27 -15.77 -10.02
C GLY A 351 27.59 -14.51 -9.50
N THR A 352 28.23 -13.34 -9.61
CA THR A 352 27.60 -12.06 -9.32
C THR A 352 26.81 -11.55 -10.53
N VAL A 353 25.77 -10.77 -10.27
CA VAL A 353 24.96 -10.08 -11.28
C VAL A 353 24.64 -8.70 -10.73
N ALA A 354 25.14 -7.64 -11.37
CA ALA A 354 24.95 -6.26 -10.92
C ALA A 354 23.48 -5.89 -10.73
N ALA A 355 22.62 -6.28 -11.67
CA ALA A 355 21.17 -6.04 -11.58
C ALA A 355 20.54 -6.77 -10.38
N GLN A 356 20.95 -8.01 -10.11
CA GLN A 356 20.48 -8.75 -8.92
C GLN A 356 20.87 -8.04 -7.63
N LYS A 357 22.10 -7.53 -7.56
CA LYS A 357 22.56 -6.79 -6.37
C LYS A 357 21.80 -5.50 -6.15
N ALA A 358 21.43 -4.81 -7.22
CA ALA A 358 20.63 -3.59 -7.13
C ALA A 358 19.16 -3.88 -6.73
N VAL A 359 18.51 -4.91 -7.28
CA VAL A 359 17.10 -5.23 -6.94
C VAL A 359 16.92 -5.92 -5.58
N LEU A 360 18.01 -6.34 -4.94
CA LEU A 360 18.01 -6.87 -3.58
C LEU A 360 18.56 -5.84 -2.57
N GLU A 361 18.84 -4.62 -3.01
CA GLU A 361 19.29 -3.56 -2.13
C GLU A 361 18.10 -3.10 -1.27
N ASP A 362 18.25 -3.22 0.05
CA ASP A 362 17.33 -2.64 1.04
C ASP A 362 18.07 -1.49 1.72
N ALA A 363 17.80 -0.28 1.24
CA ALA A 363 18.39 0.95 1.75
C ALA A 363 17.29 1.87 2.25
N ALA A 364 17.44 2.35 3.49
CA ALA A 364 16.48 3.23 4.16
C ALA A 364 15.03 2.70 4.17
N HIS A 365 14.84 1.38 4.27
CA HIS A 365 13.53 0.70 4.26
C HIS A 365 12.79 0.73 2.91
N TYR A 366 13.52 0.91 1.81
CA TYR A 366 12.99 0.82 0.45
C TYR A 366 13.63 -0.37 -0.28
N ASP A 367 12.78 -1.19 -0.90
CA ASP A 367 13.10 -2.46 -1.59
C ASP A 367 12.91 -2.37 -3.12
N ASP A 368 12.74 -1.16 -3.66
CA ASP A 368 12.39 -0.88 -5.07
C ASP A 368 13.57 -0.34 -5.89
N TRP A 369 14.80 -0.61 -5.46
CA TRP A 369 16.04 -0.23 -6.12
C TRP A 369 16.33 -1.11 -7.36
N PHE A 370 17.02 -0.57 -8.35
CA PHE A 370 17.42 -1.32 -9.54
C PHE A 370 18.59 -0.65 -10.27
N LEU A 371 19.17 -1.37 -11.23
CA LEU A 371 20.26 -0.86 -12.06
C LEU A 371 19.68 0.07 -13.16
N PRO A 372 20.18 1.30 -13.33
CA PRO A 372 19.60 2.28 -14.27
C PRO A 372 19.81 1.88 -15.73
N THR A 373 18.92 2.30 -16.64
CA THR A 373 19.21 2.28 -18.09
C THR A 373 20.35 3.25 -18.43
N LEU A 374 20.85 3.16 -19.67
CA LEU A 374 21.82 4.14 -20.17
C LEU A 374 21.32 5.59 -20.03
N GLY A 375 20.06 5.86 -20.41
CA GLY A 375 19.50 7.21 -20.34
C GLY A 375 19.44 7.74 -18.90
N GLU A 376 19.10 6.87 -17.94
CA GLU A 376 19.02 7.22 -16.52
C GLU A 376 20.41 7.46 -15.91
N LEU A 377 21.38 6.60 -16.20
CA LEU A 377 22.73 6.78 -15.68
C LEU A 377 23.40 8.04 -16.28
N GLN A 378 23.07 8.40 -17.52
CA GLN A 378 23.54 9.65 -18.14
C GLN A 378 23.00 10.88 -17.38
N LEU A 379 21.76 10.81 -16.88
CA LEU A 379 21.19 11.87 -16.03
C LEU A 379 21.89 11.91 -14.67
N VAL A 380 22.17 10.75 -14.04
CA VAL A 380 22.97 10.70 -12.81
C VAL A 380 24.33 11.36 -13.01
N TYR A 381 25.04 11.03 -14.09
CA TYR A 381 26.32 11.65 -14.41
C TYR A 381 26.18 13.18 -14.57
N THR A 382 25.22 13.62 -15.38
CA THR A 382 25.09 15.04 -15.77
C THR A 382 24.59 15.91 -14.63
N ASN A 383 23.63 15.43 -13.84
CA ASN A 383 22.91 16.24 -12.85
C ASN A 383 23.48 16.10 -11.44
N VAL A 384 24.13 14.98 -11.12
CA VAL A 384 24.64 14.70 -9.77
C VAL A 384 26.17 14.69 -9.77
N HIS A 385 26.81 13.84 -10.58
CA HIS A 385 28.25 13.68 -10.55
C HIS A 385 28.99 14.97 -10.97
N LEU A 386 28.61 15.60 -12.08
CA LEU A 386 29.22 16.87 -12.53
C LEU A 386 29.00 18.03 -11.54
N ALA A 387 28.00 17.94 -10.67
CA ALA A 387 27.76 18.90 -9.60
C ALA A 387 28.64 18.62 -8.36
N GLY A 388 29.47 17.58 -8.37
CA GLY A 388 30.29 17.17 -7.23
C GLY A 388 29.49 16.47 -6.12
N LEU A 389 28.29 15.96 -6.44
CA LEU A 389 27.42 15.27 -5.50
C LEU A 389 27.55 13.74 -5.63
N GLY A 390 27.12 13.01 -4.62
CA GLY A 390 27.00 11.54 -4.65
C GLY A 390 28.29 10.74 -4.44
N ASN A 391 29.45 11.37 -4.28
CA ASN A 391 30.71 10.66 -3.97
C ASN A 391 31.03 9.50 -4.94
N PHE A 392 30.74 9.67 -6.22
CA PHE A 392 31.07 8.65 -7.23
C PHE A 392 32.58 8.51 -7.41
N ALA A 393 33.03 7.29 -7.68
CA ALA A 393 34.40 7.01 -8.06
C ALA A 393 34.67 7.39 -9.53
N ASP A 394 35.91 7.79 -9.84
CA ASP A 394 36.38 8.04 -11.20
C ASP A 394 36.61 6.71 -11.95
N THR A 395 35.52 6.02 -12.29
CA THR A 395 35.54 4.67 -12.89
C THR A 395 34.35 4.43 -13.82
N LEU A 396 34.22 3.23 -14.37
CA LEU A 396 33.06 2.84 -15.16
C LEU A 396 31.89 2.48 -14.24
N TYR A 397 30.67 2.87 -14.60
CA TYR A 397 29.45 2.47 -13.92
C TYR A 397 28.56 1.65 -14.84
N TRP A 398 28.03 0.54 -14.31
CA TRP A 398 27.11 -0.34 -15.02
C TRP A 398 25.77 0.34 -15.30
N THR A 399 25.23 0.08 -16.49
CA THR A 399 23.81 0.25 -16.77
C THR A 399 23.15 -1.13 -16.91
N ALA A 400 21.83 -1.19 -16.79
CA ALA A 400 21.03 -2.37 -17.13
C ALA A 400 20.83 -2.50 -18.66
N THR A 401 21.63 -1.83 -19.49
CA THR A 401 21.47 -1.85 -20.95
C THR A 401 22.49 -2.77 -21.61
N GLN A 402 22.04 -3.86 -22.23
CA GLN A 402 22.87 -4.74 -23.03
C GLN A 402 23.34 -4.06 -24.33
N THR A 403 24.55 -4.41 -24.80
CA THR A 403 24.98 -4.16 -26.19
C THR A 403 24.78 -5.41 -27.05
N ASP A 404 25.31 -6.55 -26.61
CA ASP A 404 25.20 -7.85 -27.27
C ASP A 404 25.43 -8.99 -26.26
N ALA A 405 25.53 -10.23 -26.75
CA ALA A 405 25.77 -11.41 -25.93
C ALA A 405 27.01 -11.34 -25.03
N THR A 406 27.98 -10.49 -25.35
CA THR A 406 29.28 -10.39 -24.69
C THR A 406 29.54 -9.05 -23.99
N GLN A 407 28.81 -8.00 -24.36
CA GLN A 407 29.04 -6.65 -23.85
C GLN A 407 27.76 -5.97 -23.34
N ALA A 408 27.93 -5.12 -22.34
CA ALA A 408 26.91 -4.24 -21.80
C ALA A 408 27.41 -2.78 -21.76
N LYS A 409 26.48 -1.84 -21.66
CA LYS A 409 26.83 -0.42 -21.67
C LYS A 409 27.25 0.03 -20.27
N THR A 410 28.23 0.92 -20.27
CA THR A 410 28.74 1.60 -19.08
C THR A 410 28.91 3.08 -19.38
N ILE A 411 28.94 3.91 -18.35
CA ILE A 411 29.38 5.30 -18.46
C ILE A 411 30.67 5.46 -17.67
N ASN A 412 31.68 6.06 -18.28
CA ASN A 412 32.90 6.44 -17.60
C ASN A 412 32.67 7.74 -16.82
N PHE A 413 32.69 7.69 -15.49
CA PHE A 413 32.43 8.86 -14.67
C PHE A 413 33.62 9.84 -14.63
N THR A 414 34.80 9.48 -15.16
CA THR A 414 35.88 10.45 -15.39
C THR A 414 35.65 11.31 -16.64
N THR A 415 35.06 10.75 -17.69
CA THR A 415 34.97 11.42 -19.01
C THR A 415 33.54 11.71 -19.49
N GLY A 416 32.55 11.05 -18.91
CA GLY A 416 31.15 11.06 -19.35
C GLY A 416 30.86 10.21 -20.58
N GLU A 417 31.86 9.48 -21.10
CA GLU A 417 31.71 8.69 -22.32
C GLU A 417 30.95 7.38 -22.05
N THR A 418 30.06 7.02 -22.97
CA THR A 418 29.46 5.69 -23.01
C THR A 418 30.48 4.69 -23.57
N VAL A 419 30.74 3.62 -22.83
CA VAL A 419 31.68 2.56 -23.20
C VAL A 419 30.95 1.22 -23.25
N SER A 420 31.24 0.40 -24.26
CA SER A 420 30.81 -0.99 -24.30
C SER A 420 31.84 -1.86 -23.60
N THR A 421 31.41 -2.49 -22.50
CA THR A 421 32.29 -3.22 -21.58
C THR A 421 31.88 -4.68 -21.54
N SER A 422 32.86 -5.59 -21.48
CA SER A 422 32.56 -7.03 -21.36
C SER A 422 31.71 -7.30 -20.12
N LYS A 423 30.70 -8.18 -20.24
CA LYS A 423 29.84 -8.56 -19.11
C LYS A 423 30.61 -9.15 -17.92
N ILE A 424 31.81 -9.68 -18.20
CA ILE A 424 32.84 -10.09 -17.23
C ILE A 424 34.01 -9.10 -17.24
N PRO A 425 33.90 -7.94 -16.58
CA PRO A 425 34.97 -6.95 -16.60
C PRO A 425 36.22 -7.48 -15.90
N VAL A 426 37.39 -6.98 -16.31
CA VAL A 426 38.62 -7.20 -15.52
C VAL A 426 38.44 -6.62 -14.12
N SER A 427 39.05 -7.26 -13.11
CA SER A 427 38.68 -7.06 -11.69
C SER A 427 38.57 -5.60 -11.25
N ASN A 428 37.41 -5.26 -10.67
CA ASN A 428 37.10 -4.02 -9.93
C ASN A 428 37.22 -2.70 -10.73
N ILE A 429 36.92 -2.72 -12.04
CA ILE A 429 36.90 -1.48 -12.85
C ILE A 429 35.50 -0.98 -13.21
N VAL A 430 34.45 -1.74 -12.88
CA VAL A 430 33.06 -1.33 -13.16
C VAL A 430 32.22 -1.46 -11.91
N ASN A 431 31.70 -0.33 -11.47
CA ASN A 431 30.95 -0.19 -10.24
C ASN A 431 29.44 -0.22 -10.49
N THR A 432 28.67 -0.51 -9.46
CA THR A 432 27.22 -0.54 -9.48
C THR A 432 26.66 0.53 -8.56
N ARG A 433 25.67 1.26 -9.05
CA ARG A 433 24.92 2.27 -8.29
C ARG A 433 23.45 2.10 -8.62
N ALA A 434 22.64 1.83 -7.61
CA ALA A 434 21.21 1.65 -7.81
C ALA A 434 20.48 2.99 -7.93
N VAL A 435 19.35 2.97 -8.62
CA VAL A 435 18.37 4.06 -8.69
C VAL A 435 16.98 3.52 -8.37
N ARG A 436 16.05 4.42 -8.03
CA ARG A 436 14.63 4.11 -7.84
C ARG A 436 13.75 5.24 -8.35
N TYR A 437 12.46 4.95 -8.54
CA TYR A 437 11.45 5.94 -8.95
C TYR A 437 10.43 6.16 -7.84
N PHE A 438 9.96 7.39 -7.66
CA PHE A 438 8.94 7.72 -6.66
C PHE A 438 8.07 8.93 -7.06
#